data_AF-A0A8D9E1H5-F1
#
_entry.id   AF-A0A8D9E1H5-F1
#
_cell.length_a   1.000
_cell.length_b   1.000
_cell.length_c   1.000
_cell.angle_alpha   90.00
_cell.angle_beta   90.00
_cell.angle_gamma   90.00
#
_symmetry.space_group_name_H-M   'P 1'
#
loop_
_entity.id
_entity.type
_entity.pdbx_description
1 polymer ?
#
loop_
_entity_poly.entity_id
_entity_poly.type
_entity_poly.pdbx_seq_one_letter_code
_entity_poly.pdbx_strand_id
1 'polypeptide(L)'
;RGQGQLEKRGQGQLEKRGVGQLEKRGQGQLEKRDLYDGSGVEVDNLEKRGQGQFEKRGVGQLEKRGQGQLEKRDLYDGSGVEVDNLEKRGQGQFEKRGQGQFEKRGVGQLAKRGQGQLDYRGS
;
A
#
# COMPACT_ATOMS: atom_id res chain seq x y z
N ARG A 1 8.34 17.27 4.49
CA ARG A 1 7.94 16.29 5.54
C ARG A 1 6.74 16.93 6.21
N GLY A 2 5.57 16.32 6.14
CA GLY A 2 4.36 16.98 6.62
C GLY A 2 3.31 15.95 6.97
N GLN A 3 2.59 16.22 8.06
CA GLN A 3 1.38 15.50 8.43
C GLN A 3 0.21 16.08 7.61
N GLY A 4 -0.71 15.23 7.16
CA GLY A 4 -1.91 15.70 6.45
C GLY A 4 -2.48 14.71 5.44
N GLN A 5 -3.50 15.12 4.71
CA GLN A 5 -4.13 14.32 3.65
C GLN A 5 -3.79 14.93 2.29
N LEU A 6 -3.40 14.10 1.32
CA LEU A 6 -3.13 14.55 -0.04
C LEU A 6 -3.99 13.74 -1.02
N GLU A 7 -4.80 14.42 -1.82
CA GLU A 7 -5.65 13.82 -2.86
C GLU A 7 -5.26 14.36 -4.24
N LYS A 8 -5.15 13.48 -5.24
CA LYS A 8 -5.01 13.91 -6.65
C LYS A 8 -5.99 13.17 -7.55
N ARG A 9 -6.55 13.88 -8.52
CA ARG A 9 -7.37 13.31 -9.61
C ARG A 9 -6.70 13.53 -10.95
N GLY A 10 -6.84 12.55 -11.85
CA GLY A 10 -6.33 12.62 -13.22
C GLY A 10 -5.02 11.86 -13.44
N GLN A 11 -4.22 12.35 -14.38
CA GLN A 11 -2.97 11.70 -14.80
C GLN A 11 -1.75 12.23 -14.02
N GLY A 12 -0.64 11.51 -14.10
CA GLY A 12 0.67 11.93 -13.59
C GLY A 12 1.15 11.13 -12.38
N GLN A 13 2.13 11.66 -11.66
CA GLN A 13 2.69 11.04 -10.45
C GLN A 13 2.23 11.80 -9.20
N LEU A 14 2.24 11.12 -8.06
CA LEU A 14 2.00 11.72 -6.76
C LEU A 14 2.87 10.99 -5.74
N GLU A 15 3.66 11.73 -4.98
CA GLU A 15 4.57 11.21 -3.97
C GLU A 15 4.32 11.93 -2.65
N LYS A 16 4.33 11.19 -1.54
CA LYS A 16 4.30 11.77 -0.20
C LYS A 16 5.35 11.12 0.71
N ARG A 17 6.01 11.96 1.50
CA ARG A 17 6.96 11.55 2.54
C ARG A 17 6.52 12.06 3.91
N GLY A 18 6.28 11.14 4.83
CA GLY A 18 5.76 11.40 6.17
C GLY A 18 4.30 10.99 6.35
N VAL A 19 3.78 11.32 7.52
CA VAL A 19 2.54 10.77 8.09
C VAL A 19 1.27 11.32 7.45
N GLY A 20 0.21 10.53 7.50
CA GLY A 20 -1.16 10.86 7.11
C GLY A 20 -1.54 10.30 5.74
N GLN A 21 -2.80 10.46 5.36
CA GLN A 21 -3.39 9.74 4.23
C GLN A 21 -2.92 10.27 2.87
N LEU A 22 -2.91 9.39 1.87
CA LEU A 22 -2.61 9.74 0.48
C LEU A 22 -3.59 8.98 -0.44
N GLU A 23 -4.35 9.71 -1.24
CA GLU A 23 -5.32 9.15 -2.18
C GLU A 23 -5.06 9.62 -3.62
N LYS A 24 -5.19 8.72 -4.59
CA LYS A 24 -5.19 9.11 -6.00
C LYS A 24 -6.27 8.41 -6.81
N ARG A 25 -6.96 9.19 -7.65
CA ARG A 25 -7.93 8.70 -8.62
C ARG A 25 -7.44 8.99 -10.04
N GLY A 26 -7.32 7.97 -10.89
CA GLY A 26 -6.92 8.10 -12.29
C GLY A 26 -5.71 7.26 -12.66
N GLN A 27 -4.94 7.73 -13.64
CA GLN A 27 -3.82 6.99 -14.22
C GLN A 27 -2.46 7.50 -13.68
N GLY A 28 -1.44 6.65 -13.75
CA GLY A 28 -0.05 6.98 -13.41
C GLY A 28 0.41 6.40 -12.07
N GLN A 29 1.53 6.85 -11.52
CA GLN A 29 2.13 6.26 -10.32
C GLN A 29 1.69 6.97 -9.04
N LEU A 30 1.71 6.25 -7.93
CA LEU A 30 1.49 6.79 -6.59
C LEU A 30 2.54 6.16 -5.68
N GLU A 31 3.23 6.97 -4.88
CA GLU A 31 4.27 6.49 -3.97
C GLU A 31 4.12 7.14 -2.61
N LYS A 32 4.24 6.33 -1.54
CA LYS A 32 4.30 6.85 -0.18
C LYS A 32 5.45 6.22 0.59
N ARG A 33 6.19 7.06 1.28
CA ARG A 33 7.22 6.65 2.24
C ARG A 33 6.88 7.21 3.61
N ASP A 34 6.53 6.34 4.51
CA ASP A 34 6.24 6.68 5.89
C ASP A 34 7.57 6.86 6.64
N LEU A 35 7.57 7.70 7.66
CA LEU A 35 8.73 7.93 8.53
C LEU A 35 8.42 7.22 9.86
N TYR A 36 9.23 6.24 10.22
CA TYR A 36 9.14 5.60 11.52
C TYR A 36 10.19 6.23 12.44
N ASP A 37 9.76 6.85 13.55
CA ASP A 37 10.69 7.47 14.52
C ASP A 37 10.78 6.69 15.84
N GLY A 38 10.15 5.51 15.94
CA GLY A 38 10.21 4.64 17.12
C GLY A 38 9.38 5.11 18.32
N SER A 39 8.62 6.21 18.20
CA SER A 39 7.86 6.77 19.33
C SER A 39 6.35 6.51 19.32
N GLY A 40 5.82 5.82 18.30
CA GLY A 40 4.42 5.43 18.24
C GLY A 40 4.03 4.68 16.97
N VAL A 41 2.92 3.94 17.04
CA VAL A 41 2.31 3.25 15.90
C VAL A 41 1.60 4.30 15.03
N GLU A 42 2.34 4.95 14.14
CA GLU A 42 1.72 5.79 13.11
C GLU A 42 1.17 4.91 11.98
N VAL A 43 -0.15 4.66 12.03
CA VAL A 43 -0.84 3.90 10.98
C VAL A 43 -1.15 4.81 9.81
N ASP A 44 -0.54 4.50 8.69
CA ASP A 44 -0.63 5.32 7.51
C ASP A 44 -1.49 4.67 6.42
N ASN A 45 -2.47 5.39 5.88
CA ASN A 45 -3.32 4.86 4.81
C ASN A 45 -2.92 5.41 3.44
N LEU A 46 -2.95 4.53 2.45
CA LEU A 46 -2.59 4.83 1.09
C LEU A 46 -3.58 4.16 0.13
N GLU A 47 -4.40 4.93 -0.59
CA GLU A 47 -5.46 4.42 -1.47
C GLU A 47 -5.27 4.89 -2.92
N LYS A 48 -5.49 3.97 -3.88
CA LYS A 48 -5.53 4.32 -5.30
C LYS A 48 -6.72 3.70 -6.01
N ARG A 49 -7.39 4.51 -6.82
CA ARG A 49 -8.43 4.06 -7.77
C ARG A 49 -8.01 4.37 -9.20
N GLY A 50 -7.90 3.36 -10.05
CA GLY A 50 -7.58 3.50 -11.48
C GLY A 50 -6.41 2.63 -11.93
N GLN A 51 -5.64 3.12 -12.91
CA GLN A 51 -4.59 2.35 -13.56
C GLN A 51 -3.19 2.82 -13.15
N GLY A 52 -2.22 1.91 -13.22
CA GLY A 52 -0.79 2.19 -13.03
C GLY A 52 -0.21 1.57 -11.77
N GLN A 53 1.04 1.90 -11.46
CA GLN A 53 1.78 1.30 -10.35
C GLN A 53 1.55 2.01 -9.03
N PHE A 54 1.86 1.33 -7.94
CA PHE A 54 1.62 1.82 -6.60
C PHE A 54 2.61 1.19 -5.62
N GLU A 55 3.32 2.03 -4.87
CA GLU A 55 4.33 1.59 -3.91
C GLU A 55 4.12 2.26 -2.55
N LYS A 56 4.12 1.46 -1.50
CA LYS A 56 4.18 1.94 -0.12
C LYS A 56 5.41 1.37 0.58
N ARG A 57 6.13 2.23 1.28
CA ARG A 57 7.19 1.86 2.22
C ARG A 57 6.84 2.37 3.61
N GLY A 58 6.63 1.46 4.56
CA GLY A 58 6.24 1.80 5.93
C GLY A 58 5.00 1.06 6.41
N VAL A 59 4.49 1.48 7.56
CA VAL A 59 3.45 0.78 8.35
C VAL A 59 2.05 1.33 8.04
N GLY A 60 1.05 0.47 8.08
CA GLY A 60 -0.37 0.79 7.92
C GLY A 60 -0.96 0.29 6.60
N GLN A 61 -2.12 0.79 6.20
CA GLN A 61 -2.91 0.17 5.13
C GLN A 61 -2.52 0.62 3.72
N LEU A 62 -2.62 -0.29 2.76
CA LEU A 62 -2.44 -0.02 1.34
C LEU A 62 -3.58 -0.67 0.54
N GLU A 63 -4.37 0.14 -0.16
CA GLU A 63 -5.51 -0.32 -0.94
C GLU A 63 -5.44 0.11 -2.41
N LYS A 64 -5.63 -0.84 -3.33
CA LYS A 64 -5.75 -0.54 -4.76
C LYS A 64 -7.04 -1.08 -5.36
N ARG A 65 -7.75 -0.22 -6.10
CA ARG A 65 -8.86 -0.62 -6.96
C ARG A 65 -8.54 -0.29 -8.42
N GLY A 66 -8.51 -1.29 -9.29
CA GLY A 66 -8.25 -1.13 -10.72
C GLY A 66 -7.07 -1.97 -11.23
N GLN A 67 -6.41 -1.50 -12.29
CA GLN A 67 -5.40 -2.29 -13.02
C GLN A 67 -3.96 -1.87 -12.71
N GLY A 68 -3.04 -2.83 -12.82
CA GLY A 68 -1.58 -2.64 -12.74
C GLY A 68 -0.96 -3.22 -11.47
N GLN A 69 0.27 -2.81 -11.16
CA GLN A 69 1.06 -3.36 -10.06
C GLN A 69 0.77 -2.69 -8.71
N LEU A 70 0.96 -3.44 -7.63
CA LEU A 70 0.95 -2.96 -6.25
C LEU A 70 2.10 -3.62 -5.49
N GLU A 71 2.97 -2.80 -4.89
CA GLU A 71 4.04 -3.25 -4.00
C GLU A 71 3.90 -2.59 -2.63
N LYS A 72 3.99 -3.40 -1.58
CA LYS A 72 4.13 -2.92 -0.20
C LYS A 72 5.39 -3.50 0.42
N ARG A 73 6.16 -2.64 1.06
CA ARG A 73 7.30 -3.02 1.88
C ARG A 73 7.14 -2.46 3.28
N ASP A 74 6.90 -3.35 4.21
CA ASP A 74 6.81 -3.03 5.63
C ASP A 74 8.23 -2.85 6.20
N LEU A 75 8.41 -1.93 7.15
CA LEU A 75 9.68 -1.66 7.82
C LEU A 75 9.60 -2.25 9.22
N TYR A 76 10.26 -3.39 9.44
CA TYR A 76 10.20 -4.10 10.72
C TYR A 76 11.36 -3.64 11.62
N ASP A 77 11.08 -3.05 12.80
CA ASP A 77 12.12 -2.64 13.76
C ASP A 77 12.30 -3.61 14.95
N GLY A 78 11.48 -4.66 15.03
CA GLY A 78 11.66 -5.75 16.00
C GLY A 78 11.00 -5.54 17.37
N SER A 79 10.24 -4.46 17.58
CA SER A 79 9.65 -4.17 18.91
C SER A 79 8.11 -4.20 18.99
N GLY A 80 7.37 -4.26 17.88
CA GLY A 80 5.90 -4.17 17.88
C GLY A 80 5.18 -5.18 16.98
N VAL A 81 3.98 -5.60 17.40
CA VAL A 81 3.02 -6.32 16.54
C VAL A 81 2.44 -5.32 15.55
N GLU A 82 3.12 -5.12 14.44
CA GLU A 82 2.63 -4.26 13.37
C GLU A 82 1.72 -5.04 12.43
N VAL A 83 0.42 -4.72 12.49
CA VAL A 83 -0.59 -5.33 11.63
C VAL A 83 -0.72 -4.51 10.36
N ASP A 84 0.03 -4.96 9.36
CA ASP A 84 0.06 -4.35 8.05
C ASP A 84 -0.97 -4.98 7.13
N ASN A 85 -1.91 -4.17 6.63
CA ASN A 85 -2.94 -4.63 5.70
C ASN A 85 -2.64 -4.16 4.28
N LEU A 86 -2.92 -5.05 3.34
CA LEU A 86 -2.69 -4.82 1.94
C LEU A 86 -3.83 -5.45 1.14
N GLU A 87 -4.57 -4.63 0.40
CA GLU A 87 -5.73 -5.06 -0.37
C GLU A 87 -5.63 -4.63 -1.85
N LYS A 88 -5.99 -5.53 -2.77
CA LYS A 88 -6.40 -5.13 -4.13
C LYS A 88 -7.68 -5.74 -4.60
N ARG A 89 -8.39 -4.91 -5.35
CA ARG A 89 -9.49 -5.32 -6.23
C ARG A 89 -9.14 -4.96 -7.68
N GLY A 90 -9.11 -5.95 -8.57
CA GLY A 90 -8.89 -5.76 -10.00
C GLY A 90 -7.70 -6.54 -10.56
N GLN A 91 -7.18 -6.11 -11.71
CA GLN A 91 -6.23 -6.91 -12.49
C GLN A 91 -4.75 -6.51 -12.28
N GLY A 92 -3.84 -7.49 -12.31
CA GLY A 92 -2.38 -7.28 -12.40
C GLY A 92 -1.60 -7.87 -11.22
N GLN A 93 -0.30 -7.55 -11.13
CA GLN A 93 0.62 -8.18 -10.19
C GLN A 93 0.62 -7.54 -8.80
N PHE A 94 1.16 -8.32 -7.85
CA PHE A 94 1.16 -8.01 -6.44
C PHE A 94 2.43 -8.48 -5.73
N GLU A 95 3.04 -7.60 -4.95
CA GLU A 95 4.13 -7.94 -4.06
C GLU A 95 3.91 -7.37 -2.65
N LYS A 96 3.97 -8.23 -1.64
CA LYS A 96 4.10 -7.82 -0.24
C LYS A 96 5.41 -8.32 0.34
N ARG A 97 6.14 -7.44 1.02
CA ARG A 97 7.31 -7.80 1.84
C ARG A 97 7.08 -7.32 3.27
N GLY A 98 6.99 -8.24 4.21
CA GLY A 98 6.76 -7.93 5.63
C GLY A 98 5.72 -8.81 6.31
N GLN A 99 5.17 -8.32 7.41
CA GLN A 99 4.19 -9.03 8.23
C GLN A 99 2.76 -8.54 8.01
N GLY A 100 1.76 -9.24 8.54
CA GLY A 100 0.37 -8.82 8.52
C GLY A 100 -0.48 -9.45 7.40
N GLN A 101 -1.69 -8.92 7.24
CA GLN A 101 -2.71 -9.49 6.38
C GLN A 101 -2.60 -9.02 4.93
N PHE A 102 -3.17 -9.85 4.06
CA PHE A 102 -3.15 -9.64 2.64
C PHE A 102 -4.43 -10.16 2.02
N GLU A 103 -5.08 -9.34 1.20
CA GLU A 103 -6.26 -9.74 0.47
C GLU A 103 -6.16 -9.32 -1.01
N LYS A 104 -6.43 -10.27 -1.90
CA LYS A 104 -6.55 -10.00 -3.35
C LYS A 104 -7.85 -10.53 -3.89
N ARG A 105 -8.58 -9.65 -4.58
CA ARG A 105 -9.77 -9.96 -5.37
C ARG A 105 -9.52 -9.64 -6.85
N GLY A 106 -9.70 -10.62 -7.72
CA GLY A 106 -9.55 -10.48 -9.18
C GLY A 106 -8.29 -11.13 -9.74
N VAL A 107 -8.03 -10.89 -11.04
CA VAL A 107 -7.06 -11.65 -11.83
C VAL A 107 -5.63 -11.10 -11.73
N GLY A 108 -4.63 -11.99 -11.62
CA GLY A 108 -3.22 -11.62 -11.74
C GLY A 108 -2.29 -12.49 -10.92
N GLN A 109 -1.03 -12.07 -10.77
CA GLN A 109 -0.04 -12.78 -9.95
C GLN A 109 0.03 -12.19 -8.55
N LEU A 110 0.41 -13.02 -7.58
CA LEU A 110 0.62 -12.64 -6.19
C LEU A 110 1.94 -13.25 -5.70
N ALA A 111 2.80 -12.41 -5.14
CA ALA A 111 3.98 -12.83 -4.40
C ALA A 111 3.96 -12.21 -2.99
N LYS A 112 4.19 -13.05 -1.97
CA LYS A 112 4.37 -12.61 -0.59
C LYS A 112 5.71 -13.12 -0.08
N ARG A 113 6.43 -12.23 0.60
CA ARG A 113 7.64 -12.55 1.37
C ARG A 113 7.45 -12.04 2.80
N GLY A 114 7.52 -12.92 3.79
CA GLY A 114 7.30 -12.60 5.21
C GLY A 114 6.07 -13.31 5.82
N GLN A 115 5.73 -12.98 7.07
CA GLN A 115 4.73 -13.70 7.86
C GLN A 115 3.31 -13.14 7.72
N GLY A 116 2.30 -13.91 8.14
CA GLY A 116 0.89 -13.48 8.22
C GLY A 116 -0.05 -14.16 7.24
N GLN A 117 -1.32 -13.74 7.22
CA GLN A 117 -2.39 -14.38 6.45
C GLN A 117 -2.44 -13.92 4.98
N LEU A 118 -2.99 -14.78 4.12
CA LEU A 118 -3.26 -14.55 2.71
C LEU A 118 -4.69 -14.99 2.40
N ASP A 119 -5.54 -14.07 1.91
CA ASP A 119 -6.82 -14.39 1.28
C ASP A 119 -6.72 -14.05 -0.22
N TYR A 120 -6.95 -15.05 -1.08
CA TYR A 120 -7.01 -14.88 -2.52
C TYR A 120 -8.35 -15.34 -3.05
N ARG A 121 -9.11 -14.40 -3.63
CA ARG A 121 -10.35 -14.66 -4.36
C ARG A 121 -10.15 -14.33 -5.83
N GLY A 122 -9.86 -15.37 -6.60
CA GLY A 122 -9.95 -15.32 -8.06
C GLY A 122 -11.41 -15.32 -8.50
N SER A 123 -11.67 -14.63 -9.61
CA SER A 123 -12.93 -14.62 -10.36
C SER A 123 -12.64 -15.09 -11.77
#